data_AF-I2FPZ5-F1
#
_entry.id   AF-I2FPZ5-F1
#
_cell.length_a   1.000
_cell.length_b   1.000
_cell.length_c   1.000
_cell.angle_alpha   90.00
_cell.angle_beta   90.00
_cell.angle_gamma   90.00
#
_symmetry.space_group_name_H-M   'P 1'
#
loop_
_entity.id
_entity.type
_entity.pdbx_description
1 polymer ?
#
loop_
_entity_poly.entity_id
_entity_poly.type
_entity_poly.pdbx_seq_one_letter_code
_entity_poly.pdbx_strand_id
1 'polypeptide(L)'
;MLATRPLLTLNLARGSALSMARLGLRTAVAAPIAFRAPPMSAVRGAATTAKAPTTKLSQQENLDLLNEQRAKRPSSPHFTIYQPQITWYLSIINRITGTGLSVLMYAYFSAYVGYPLFSGSSVNALSTTSLVDFVSTLPVWFKTAVKLPLALAFTFHSFNGLRHLAWDWGYALTLKGVYSTAYVVMGATAISTLALLFI
;
A
#
# COMPACT_ATOMS: atom_id res chain seq x y z
N MET A 1 43.00 -0.20 13.39
CA MET A 1 44.23 -0.94 13.01
C MET A 1 43.84 -2.00 11.98
N LEU A 2 44.62 -2.10 10.91
CA LEU A 2 44.47 -2.91 9.68
C LEU A 2 43.23 -2.59 8.81
N ALA A 3 43.28 -1.83 7.72
CA ALA A 3 44.15 -1.77 6.52
C ALA A 3 43.80 -2.77 5.40
N THR A 4 43.35 -2.21 4.26
CA THR A 4 43.59 -2.61 2.84
C THR A 4 42.95 -3.94 2.37
N ARG A 5 42.33 -4.08 1.18
CA ARG A 5 42.60 -3.54 -0.18
C ARG A 5 41.34 -3.61 -1.08
N PRO A 6 41.22 -2.78 -2.13
CA PRO A 6 40.33 -3.00 -3.28
C PRO A 6 41.03 -3.87 -4.35
N LEU A 7 40.28 -4.68 -5.09
CA LEU A 7 40.77 -5.36 -6.30
C LEU A 7 40.06 -4.81 -7.53
N LEU A 8 40.88 -4.24 -8.42
CA LEU A 8 40.55 -3.79 -9.77
C LEU A 8 40.46 -4.97 -10.75
N THR A 9 39.48 -4.84 -11.65
CA THR A 9 39.49 -5.15 -13.10
C THR A 9 39.80 -6.55 -13.59
N LEU A 10 38.92 -7.05 -14.47
CA LEU A 10 39.36 -7.51 -15.79
C LEU A 10 38.27 -7.25 -16.85
N ASN A 11 38.58 -6.31 -17.75
CA ASN A 11 37.91 -6.12 -19.03
C ASN A 11 38.43 -7.20 -19.99
N LEU A 12 37.54 -7.97 -20.60
CA LEU A 12 37.85 -8.81 -21.76
C LEU A 12 36.85 -8.51 -22.87
N ALA A 13 37.30 -7.69 -23.81
CA ALA A 13 36.70 -7.51 -25.13
C ALA A 13 37.42 -8.43 -26.13
N ARG A 14 36.64 -9.13 -26.97
CA ARG A 14 36.96 -9.75 -28.28
C ARG A 14 35.73 -10.59 -28.68
N GLY A 15 35.12 -10.54 -29.86
CA GLY A 15 35.33 -9.82 -31.11
C GLY A 15 34.24 -10.26 -32.12
N SER A 16 33.94 -9.38 -33.07
CA SER A 16 33.36 -9.54 -34.44
C SER A 16 32.63 -10.85 -34.81
N ALA A 17 31.53 -10.86 -35.57
CA ALA A 17 31.18 -10.05 -36.72
C ALA A 17 29.68 -10.23 -37.06
N LEU A 18 29.05 -9.23 -37.67
CA LEU A 18 28.31 -9.38 -38.93
C LEU A 18 27.88 -8.00 -39.43
N SER A 19 28.36 -7.70 -40.64
CA SER A 19 28.12 -6.49 -41.40
C SER A 19 26.71 -6.51 -41.99
N MET A 20 25.95 -5.43 -41.77
CA MET A 20 24.86 -5.03 -42.66
C MET A 20 24.94 -3.53 -42.87
N ALA A 21 25.30 -3.17 -44.10
CA ALA A 21 25.35 -1.81 -44.57
C ALA A 21 23.96 -1.14 -44.46
N ARG A 22 23.89 -0.01 -43.77
CA ARG A 22 22.84 0.98 -43.98
C ARG A 22 23.45 2.33 -44.34
N LEU A 23 23.12 2.70 -45.57
CA LEU A 23 23.43 3.92 -46.29
C LEU A 23 22.78 5.12 -45.60
N GLY A 24 23.58 6.17 -45.37
CA GLY A 24 23.11 7.56 -45.34
C GLY A 24 22.56 8.10 -44.02
N LEU A 25 23.43 8.72 -43.22
CA LEU A 25 23.08 9.99 -42.57
C LEU A 25 24.35 10.82 -42.37
N ARG A 26 24.29 12.05 -42.88
CA ARG A 26 25.39 13.02 -42.95
C ARG A 26 25.91 13.35 -41.55
N THR A 27 27.23 13.31 -41.38
CA THR A 27 27.94 13.82 -40.22
C THR A 27 27.82 15.34 -40.17
N ALA A 28 26.95 15.85 -39.30
CA ALA A 28 27.04 17.23 -38.85
C ALA A 28 28.22 17.31 -37.86
N VAL A 29 29.27 18.04 -38.23
CA VAL A 29 30.37 18.38 -37.34
C VAL A 29 29.80 19.30 -36.25
N ALA A 30 29.59 18.77 -35.05
CA ALA A 30 29.24 19.58 -33.89
C ALA A 30 30.47 20.40 -33.47
N ALA A 31 30.41 21.71 -33.64
CA ALA A 31 31.39 22.62 -33.06
C ALA A 31 31.33 22.52 -31.53
N PRO A 32 32.47 22.51 -30.80
CA PRO A 32 32.45 22.53 -29.36
C PRO A 32 31.95 23.91 -28.90
N ILE A 33 30.77 23.97 -28.32
CA ILE A 33 30.29 25.14 -27.58
C ILE A 33 31.15 25.22 -26.32
N ALA A 34 32.15 26.11 -26.32
CA ALA A 34 32.94 26.41 -25.15
C ALA A 34 32.07 27.15 -24.12
N PHE A 35 31.56 26.42 -23.12
CA PHE A 35 30.93 27.02 -21.95
C PHE A 35 32.02 27.74 -21.14
N ARG A 36 32.08 29.07 -21.26
CA ARG A 36 32.92 29.91 -20.40
C ARG A 36 32.31 29.90 -18.99
N ALA A 37 32.86 29.08 -18.10
CA ALA A 37 32.49 29.11 -16.70
C ALA A 37 32.77 30.53 -16.14
N PRO A 38 31.80 31.19 -15.49
CA PRO A 38 32.08 32.43 -14.78
C PRO A 38 33.08 32.12 -13.65
N PRO A 39 33.93 33.09 -13.25
CA PRO A 39 34.79 32.90 -12.08
C PRO A 39 33.88 32.66 -10.88
N MET A 40 33.87 31.43 -10.36
CA MET A 40 33.27 31.15 -9.07
C MET A 40 34.12 31.88 -8.04
N SER A 41 33.71 33.11 -7.67
CA SER A 41 34.12 33.71 -6.42
C SER A 41 33.79 32.70 -5.33
N ALA A 42 34.82 32.11 -4.75
CA ALA A 42 34.71 31.27 -3.58
C ALA A 42 34.20 32.17 -2.44
N VAL A 43 32.89 32.31 -2.36
CA VAL A 43 32.21 32.77 -1.15
C VAL A 43 32.51 31.67 -0.14
N ARG A 44 33.62 31.82 0.60
CA ARG A 44 33.82 31.13 1.86
C ARG A 44 32.65 31.54 2.73
N GLY A 45 31.57 30.76 2.68
CA GLY A 45 30.50 30.85 3.65
C GLY A 45 31.15 30.64 5.01
N ALA A 46 31.29 31.72 5.77
CA ALA A 46 31.67 31.61 7.16
C ALA A 46 30.62 30.68 7.78
N ALA A 47 31.05 29.48 8.17
CA ALA A 47 30.20 28.56 8.91
C ALA A 47 29.90 29.25 10.24
N THR A 48 28.80 29.99 10.28
CA THR A 48 28.30 30.58 11.51
C THR A 48 27.84 29.44 12.38
N THR A 49 28.71 29.00 13.29
CA THR A 49 28.34 28.14 14.42
C THR A 49 27.52 28.99 15.38
N ALA A 50 26.33 29.42 14.95
CA ALA A 50 25.38 30.10 15.82
C ALA A 50 24.85 29.04 16.78
N LYS A 51 25.32 29.06 18.03
CA LYS A 51 24.67 28.33 19.12
C LYS A 51 23.32 28.99 19.37
N ALA A 52 22.27 28.48 18.73
CA ALA A 52 20.92 28.94 19.00
C ALA A 52 20.62 28.76 20.50
N PRO A 53 20.10 29.78 21.19
CA PRO A 53 19.75 29.66 22.60
C PRO A 53 18.67 28.60 22.76
N THR A 54 18.92 27.61 23.63
CA THR A 54 17.95 26.55 23.94
C THR A 54 17.25 26.85 25.26
N THR A 55 15.93 26.96 25.24
CA THR A 55 15.11 27.03 26.45
C THR A 55 14.74 25.62 26.89
N LYS A 56 14.88 25.30 28.18
CA LYS A 56 14.32 24.07 28.74
C LYS A 56 12.82 24.25 28.85
N LEU A 57 12.08 23.45 28.11
CA LEU A 57 10.62 23.39 28.16
C LEU A 57 10.19 22.09 28.84
N SER A 58 9.05 22.12 29.52
CA SER A 58 8.36 20.88 29.88
C SER A 58 7.89 20.14 28.61
N GLN A 59 7.59 18.85 28.75
CA GLN A 59 7.14 18.05 27.61
C GLN A 59 5.86 18.62 26.98
N GLN A 60 4.93 19.13 27.79
CA GLN A 60 3.68 19.70 27.31
C GLN A 60 3.92 20.99 26.52
N GLU A 61 4.69 21.93 27.07
CA GLU A 61 5.02 23.20 26.39
C GLU A 61 5.74 22.96 25.05
N ASN A 62 6.59 21.94 24.99
CA ASN A 62 7.25 21.55 23.75
C ASN A 62 6.25 21.02 22.70
N LEU A 63 5.31 20.17 23.11
CA LEU A 63 4.27 19.66 22.21
C LEU A 63 3.38 20.79 21.67
N ASP A 64 2.99 21.73 22.53
CA ASP A 64 2.15 22.86 22.16
C ASP A 64 2.86 23.76 21.14
N LEU A 65 4.12 24.11 21.41
CA LEU A 65 4.97 24.87 20.48
C LEU A 65 5.13 24.14 19.13
N LEU A 66 5.38 22.82 19.15
CA LEU A 66 5.49 22.03 17.93
C LEU A 66 4.19 21.95 17.14
N ASN A 67 3.04 21.97 17.81
CA ASN A 67 1.72 21.98 17.16
C ASN A 67 1.44 23.36 16.53
N GLU A 68 1.73 24.45 17.22
CA GLU A 68 1.63 25.81 16.66
C GLU A 68 2.51 25.99 15.42
N GLN A 69 3.73 25.47 15.46
CA GLN A 69 4.64 25.51 14.32
C GLN A 69 4.14 24.65 13.15
N ARG A 70 3.59 23.46 13.43
CA ARG A 70 3.03 22.57 12.40
C ARG A 70 1.79 23.17 11.74
N ALA A 71 0.93 23.86 12.49
CA ALA A 71 -0.27 24.51 11.95
C ALA A 71 0.05 25.61 10.93
N LYS A 72 1.21 26.27 11.05
CA LYS A 72 1.67 27.32 10.14
C LYS A 72 2.35 26.78 8.87
N ARG A 73 2.75 25.50 8.86
CA ARG A 73 3.48 24.89 7.74
C ARG A 73 2.51 24.10 6.87
N PRO A 74 2.49 24.30 5.54
CA PRO A 74 1.68 23.48 4.68
C PRO A 74 2.17 22.02 4.73
N SER A 75 1.23 21.07 4.73
CA SER A 75 1.56 19.67 4.53
C SER A 75 1.83 19.42 3.05
N SER A 76 2.92 18.74 2.72
CA SER A 76 3.18 18.30 1.34
C SER A 76 2.07 17.35 0.88
N PRO A 77 1.63 17.41 -0.39
CA PRO A 77 0.68 16.45 -0.92
C PRO A 77 1.26 15.02 -0.84
N HIS A 78 0.41 14.03 -0.54
CA HIS A 78 0.82 12.63 -0.40
C HIS A 78 -0.05 11.71 -1.26
N PHE A 79 -1.29 11.42 -0.88
CA PHE A 79 -2.15 10.47 -1.62
C PHE A 79 -2.52 10.96 -3.02
N THR A 80 -2.56 12.27 -3.23
CA THR A 80 -2.93 12.88 -4.51
C THR A 80 -1.82 12.83 -5.55
N ILE A 81 -0.56 12.62 -5.14
CA ILE A 81 0.60 12.62 -6.04
C ILE A 81 1.38 11.30 -6.02
N TYR A 82 1.10 10.40 -5.07
CA TYR A 82 1.85 9.16 -4.93
C TYR A 82 1.49 8.17 -6.03
N GLN A 83 2.49 7.50 -6.59
CA GLN A 83 2.27 6.50 -7.62
C GLN A 83 1.42 5.33 -7.09
N PRO A 84 0.37 4.93 -7.83
CA PRO A 84 -0.37 3.71 -7.56
C PRO A 84 0.54 2.47 -7.50
N GLN A 85 0.52 1.73 -6.38
CA GLN A 85 1.35 0.54 -6.17
C GLN A 85 0.54 -0.55 -5.45
N ILE A 86 0.69 -1.81 -5.88
CA ILE A 86 -0.05 -2.95 -5.31
C ILE A 86 0.16 -3.12 -3.80
N THR A 87 1.29 -2.64 -3.27
CA THR A 87 1.65 -2.69 -1.85
C THR A 87 0.63 -1.96 -0.97
N TRP A 88 0.43 -0.65 -1.21
CA TRP A 88 -0.48 0.16 -0.40
C TRP A 88 -1.95 -0.05 -0.80
N TYR A 89 -2.25 -0.39 -2.07
CA TYR A 89 -3.61 -0.74 -2.49
C TYR A 89 -4.14 -1.98 -1.76
N LEU A 90 -3.39 -3.09 -1.74
CA LEU A 90 -3.83 -4.28 -1.01
C LEU A 90 -3.93 -3.99 0.50
N SER A 91 -3.05 -3.13 1.04
CA SER A 91 -3.14 -2.73 2.45
C SER A 91 -4.43 -1.96 2.76
N ILE A 92 -4.81 -0.96 1.96
CA ILE A 92 -6.04 -0.21 2.19
C ILE A 92 -7.28 -1.07 1.95
N ILE A 93 -7.27 -1.92 0.92
CA ILE A 93 -8.37 -2.86 0.67
C ILE A 93 -8.52 -3.81 1.85
N ASN A 94 -7.42 -4.27 2.46
CA ASN A 94 -7.49 -5.15 3.64
C ASN A 94 -8.13 -4.48 4.84
N ARG A 95 -7.87 -3.18 5.02
CA ARG A 95 -8.53 -2.37 6.05
C ARG A 95 -10.01 -2.22 5.75
N ILE A 96 -10.37 -1.86 4.52
CA ILE A 96 -11.77 -1.68 4.10
C ILE A 96 -12.56 -2.98 4.27
N THR A 97 -12.05 -4.10 3.78
CA THR A 97 -12.73 -5.40 3.91
C THR A 97 -12.84 -5.84 5.37
N GLY A 98 -11.77 -5.67 6.17
CA GLY A 98 -11.79 -6.00 7.59
C GLY A 98 -12.78 -5.16 8.39
N THR A 99 -12.79 -3.84 8.18
CA THR A 99 -13.75 -2.92 8.81
C THR A 99 -15.18 -3.25 8.37
N GLY A 100 -15.41 -3.46 7.06
CA GLY A 100 -16.74 -3.79 6.53
C GLY A 100 -17.29 -5.10 7.12
N LEU A 101 -16.49 -6.16 7.14
CA LEU A 101 -16.87 -7.44 7.74
C LEU A 101 -17.14 -7.30 9.25
N SER A 102 -16.30 -6.55 9.97
CA SER A 102 -16.50 -6.30 11.40
C SER A 102 -17.80 -5.55 11.67
N VAL A 103 -18.10 -4.49 10.90
CA VAL A 103 -19.34 -3.73 11.03
C VAL A 103 -20.56 -4.62 10.80
N LEU A 104 -20.54 -5.44 9.74
CA LEU A 104 -21.63 -6.39 9.46
C LEU A 104 -21.81 -7.41 10.58
N MET A 105 -20.71 -7.96 11.10
CA MET A 105 -20.71 -8.91 12.19
C MET A 105 -21.29 -8.29 13.48
N TYR A 106 -20.80 -7.12 13.89
CA TYR A 106 -21.31 -6.42 15.07
C TYR A 106 -22.77 -6.02 14.91
N ALA A 107 -23.17 -5.49 13.75
CA ALA A 107 -24.55 -5.14 13.48
C ALA A 107 -25.48 -6.36 13.59
N TYR A 108 -25.08 -7.50 13.02
CA TYR A 108 -25.85 -8.74 13.12
C TYR A 108 -25.99 -9.23 14.57
N PHE A 109 -24.89 -9.32 15.33
CA PHE A 109 -24.96 -9.82 16.71
C PHE A 109 -25.69 -8.84 17.65
N SER A 110 -25.49 -7.54 17.48
CA SER A 110 -26.25 -6.54 18.24
C SER A 110 -27.73 -6.58 17.91
N ALA A 111 -28.10 -6.74 16.63
CA ALA A 111 -29.50 -6.95 16.25
C ALA A 111 -30.05 -8.25 16.84
N TYR A 112 -29.32 -9.37 16.72
CA TYR A 112 -29.74 -10.67 17.24
C TYR A 112 -30.02 -10.64 18.75
N VAL A 113 -29.12 -10.06 19.53
CA VAL A 113 -29.28 -9.95 20.99
C VAL A 113 -30.29 -8.87 21.40
N GLY A 114 -30.36 -7.76 20.65
CA GLY A 114 -31.25 -6.64 20.95
C GLY A 114 -32.70 -6.87 20.51
N TYR A 115 -32.94 -7.70 19.49
CA TYR A 115 -34.25 -7.93 18.89
C TYR A 115 -35.35 -8.34 19.88
N PRO A 116 -35.11 -9.22 20.88
CA PRO A 116 -36.10 -9.54 21.91
C PRO A 116 -36.58 -8.32 22.73
N LEU A 117 -35.75 -7.28 22.87
CA LEU A 117 -36.11 -6.07 23.63
C LEU A 117 -37.14 -5.19 22.91
N PHE A 118 -37.26 -5.33 21.59
CA PHE A 118 -38.14 -4.50 20.75
C PHE A 118 -39.33 -5.26 20.15
N SER A 119 -39.28 -6.59 20.11
CA SER A 119 -40.24 -7.42 19.36
C SER A 119 -41.28 -8.17 20.21
N GLY A 120 -41.23 -8.03 21.54
CA GLY A 120 -42.12 -8.79 22.44
C GLY A 120 -41.93 -10.30 22.30
N SER A 121 -43.01 -11.09 22.37
CA SER A 121 -42.99 -12.57 22.35
C SER A 121 -42.58 -13.20 21.01
N SER A 122 -42.30 -12.41 19.96
CA SER A 122 -41.89 -12.93 18.65
C SER A 122 -40.37 -13.15 18.60
N VAL A 123 -39.87 -14.10 19.38
CA VAL A 123 -38.42 -14.43 19.48
C VAL A 123 -37.83 -15.00 18.18
N ASN A 124 -38.66 -15.30 17.17
CA ASN A 124 -38.28 -16.15 16.04
C ASN A 124 -37.91 -15.42 14.73
N ALA A 125 -38.07 -14.09 14.62
CA ALA A 125 -37.88 -13.43 13.32
C ALA A 125 -36.41 -13.41 12.83
N LEU A 126 -35.45 -13.51 13.75
CA LEU A 126 -34.02 -13.68 13.44
C LEU A 126 -33.57 -15.14 13.58
N SER A 127 -34.50 -16.09 13.67
CA SER A 127 -34.17 -17.51 13.61
C SER A 127 -33.60 -17.85 12.23
N THR A 128 -32.72 -18.86 12.18
CA THR A 128 -32.14 -19.35 10.92
C THR A 128 -33.22 -19.68 9.90
N THR A 129 -34.32 -20.32 10.32
CA THR A 129 -35.43 -20.68 9.43
C THR A 129 -36.08 -19.44 8.81
N SER A 130 -36.43 -18.44 9.62
CA SER A 130 -37.04 -17.21 9.11
C SER A 130 -36.13 -16.43 8.16
N LEU A 131 -34.82 -16.42 8.43
CA LEU A 131 -33.83 -15.79 7.54
C LEU A 131 -33.69 -16.56 6.21
N VAL A 132 -33.64 -17.89 6.25
CA VAL A 132 -33.57 -18.72 5.04
C VAL A 132 -34.84 -18.54 4.21
N ASP A 133 -36.02 -18.57 4.83
CA ASP A 133 -37.29 -18.37 4.15
C ASP A 133 -37.35 -16.99 3.50
N PHE A 134 -36.99 -15.92 4.24
CA PHE A 134 -36.92 -14.58 3.69
C PHE A 134 -35.97 -14.49 2.50
N VAL A 135 -34.74 -14.98 2.66
CA VAL A 135 -33.74 -14.97 1.57
C VAL A 135 -34.22 -15.80 0.39
N SER A 136 -34.93 -16.91 0.61
CA SER A 136 -35.45 -17.76 -0.47
C SER A 136 -36.38 -17.00 -1.43
N THR A 137 -37.17 -16.04 -0.92
CA THR A 137 -38.09 -15.21 -1.71
C THR A 137 -37.39 -14.15 -2.57
N LEU A 138 -36.12 -13.83 -2.28
CA LEU A 138 -35.39 -12.78 -3.00
C LEU A 138 -35.03 -13.22 -4.43
N PRO A 139 -35.01 -12.30 -5.40
CA PRO A 139 -34.64 -12.62 -6.76
C PRO A 139 -33.15 -13.00 -6.85
N VAL A 140 -32.81 -13.85 -7.82
CA VAL A 140 -31.44 -14.39 -7.99
C VAL A 140 -30.40 -13.28 -8.13
N TRP A 141 -30.69 -12.25 -8.92
CA TRP A 141 -29.76 -11.13 -9.11
C TRP A 141 -29.40 -10.43 -7.79
N PHE A 142 -30.36 -10.30 -6.87
CA PHE A 142 -30.15 -9.65 -5.58
C PHE A 142 -29.30 -10.53 -4.66
N LYS A 143 -29.62 -11.84 -4.61
CA LYS A 143 -28.81 -12.83 -3.89
C LYS A 143 -27.35 -12.78 -4.36
N THR A 144 -27.12 -12.77 -5.67
CA THR A 144 -25.77 -12.68 -6.26
C THR A 144 -25.10 -11.34 -5.94
N ALA A 145 -25.82 -10.21 -6.06
CA ALA A 145 -25.30 -8.88 -5.79
C ALA A 145 -24.84 -8.69 -4.33
N VAL A 146 -25.46 -9.37 -3.39
CA VAL A 146 -25.05 -9.36 -1.97
C VAL A 146 -23.96 -10.41 -1.69
N LYS A 147 -24.13 -11.63 -2.21
CA LYS A 147 -23.22 -12.76 -1.97
C LYS A 147 -21.82 -12.51 -2.53
N LEU A 148 -21.70 -11.89 -3.71
CA LEU A 148 -20.43 -11.62 -4.37
C LEU A 148 -19.50 -10.69 -3.55
N PRO A 149 -19.88 -9.45 -3.18
CA PRO A 149 -19.01 -8.57 -2.43
C PRO A 149 -18.70 -9.10 -1.03
N LEU A 150 -19.64 -9.83 -0.40
CA LEU A 150 -19.39 -10.46 0.90
C LEU A 150 -18.34 -11.58 0.79
N ALA A 151 -18.49 -12.47 -0.19
CA ALA A 151 -17.52 -13.53 -0.45
C ALA A 151 -16.15 -12.97 -0.84
N LEU A 152 -16.11 -11.92 -1.68
CA LEU A 152 -14.88 -11.24 -2.07
C LEU A 152 -14.18 -10.58 -0.88
N ALA A 153 -14.92 -9.84 -0.05
CA ALA A 153 -14.35 -9.19 1.12
C ALA A 153 -13.79 -10.22 2.12
N PHE A 154 -14.54 -11.29 2.38
CA PHE A 154 -14.13 -12.35 3.29
C PHE A 154 -12.86 -13.06 2.80
N THR A 155 -12.86 -13.60 1.58
CA THR A 155 -11.71 -14.37 1.06
C THR A 155 -10.48 -13.48 0.92
N PHE A 156 -10.64 -12.25 0.44
CA PHE A 156 -9.53 -11.29 0.35
C PHE A 156 -8.94 -10.98 1.72
N HIS A 157 -9.78 -10.61 2.70
CA HIS A 157 -9.29 -10.27 4.04
C HIS A 157 -8.60 -11.45 4.71
N SER A 158 -9.13 -12.67 4.55
CA SER A 158 -8.52 -13.88 5.10
C SER A 158 -7.14 -14.16 4.50
N PHE A 159 -7.03 -14.23 3.17
CA PHE A 159 -5.75 -14.54 2.51
C PHE A 159 -4.72 -13.42 2.65
N ASN A 160 -5.14 -12.16 2.51
CA ASN A 160 -4.23 -11.04 2.70
C ASN A 160 -3.85 -10.90 4.19
N GLY A 161 -4.74 -11.23 5.12
CA GLY A 161 -4.44 -11.35 6.54
C GLY A 161 -3.37 -12.40 6.83
N LEU A 162 -3.46 -13.60 6.25
CA LEU A 162 -2.40 -14.62 6.34
C LEU A 162 -1.06 -14.13 5.77
N ARG A 163 -1.10 -13.38 4.67
CA ARG A 163 0.10 -12.72 4.11
C ARG A 163 0.71 -11.71 5.09
N HIS A 164 -0.11 -10.92 5.77
CA HIS A 164 0.35 -9.99 6.81
C HIS A 164 0.97 -10.74 8.01
N LEU A 165 0.34 -11.81 8.49
CA LEU A 165 0.92 -12.65 9.56
C LEU A 165 2.27 -13.24 9.13
N ALA A 166 2.40 -13.69 7.88
CA ALA A 166 3.68 -14.15 7.35
C ALA A 166 4.75 -13.05 7.37
N TRP A 167 4.38 -11.79 7.08
CA TRP A 167 5.28 -10.64 7.20
C TRP A 167 5.69 -10.36 8.65
N ASP A 168 4.77 -10.52 9.60
CA ASP A 168 5.06 -10.37 11.03
C ASP A 168 6.05 -11.43 11.52
N TRP A 169 6.07 -12.61 10.88
CA TRP A 169 7.10 -13.64 11.08
C TRP A 169 8.40 -13.42 10.28
N GLY A 170 8.51 -12.34 9.52
CA GLY A 170 9.70 -12.01 8.73
C GLY A 170 9.77 -12.67 7.34
N TYR A 171 8.70 -13.32 6.87
CA TYR A 171 8.68 -13.92 5.53
C TYR A 171 8.34 -12.91 4.43
N ALA A 172 8.82 -13.17 3.21
CA ALA A 172 8.45 -12.44 1.98
C ALA A 172 8.61 -10.90 2.02
N LEU A 173 9.55 -10.36 2.82
CA LEU A 173 9.80 -8.92 2.98
C LEU A 173 10.65 -8.28 1.88
N THR A 174 11.10 -9.06 0.88
CA THR A 174 11.77 -8.50 -0.32
C THR A 174 10.74 -7.95 -1.30
N LEU A 175 11.11 -6.99 -2.15
CA LEU A 175 10.19 -6.44 -3.16
C LEU A 175 9.57 -7.53 -4.03
N LYS A 176 10.39 -8.49 -4.49
CA LYS A 176 9.91 -9.66 -5.25
C LYS A 176 8.95 -10.52 -4.43
N GLY A 177 9.24 -10.76 -3.15
CA GLY A 177 8.37 -11.53 -2.25
C GLY A 177 7.03 -10.85 -2.02
N VAL A 178 7.03 -9.55 -1.76
CA VAL A 178 5.81 -8.74 -1.55
C VAL A 178 4.92 -8.77 -2.79
N TYR A 179 5.47 -8.61 -4.00
CA TYR A 179 4.69 -8.68 -5.24
C TYR A 179 4.21 -10.10 -5.56
N SER A 180 5.06 -11.12 -5.39
CA SER A 180 4.67 -12.52 -5.61
C SER A 180 3.50 -12.92 -4.73
N THR A 181 3.60 -12.66 -3.41
CA THR A 181 2.53 -12.95 -2.46
C THR A 181 1.26 -12.14 -2.72
N ALA A 182 1.37 -10.91 -3.26
CA ALA A 182 0.20 -10.14 -3.68
C ALA A 182 -0.59 -10.83 -4.80
N TYR A 183 0.09 -11.33 -5.84
CA TYR A 183 -0.56 -12.05 -6.93
C TYR A 183 -1.17 -13.38 -6.46
N VAL A 184 -0.49 -14.10 -5.57
CA VAL A 184 -1.03 -15.33 -4.95
C VAL A 184 -2.32 -15.03 -4.20
N VAL A 185 -2.34 -13.99 -3.36
CA VAL A 185 -3.54 -13.56 -2.63
C VAL A 185 -4.68 -13.22 -3.60
N MET A 186 -4.42 -12.40 -4.62
CA MET A 186 -5.47 -12.03 -5.59
C MET A 186 -6.03 -13.24 -6.35
N GLY A 187 -5.17 -14.18 -6.75
CA GLY A 187 -5.59 -15.42 -7.41
C GLY A 187 -6.43 -16.31 -6.48
N ALA A 188 -5.97 -16.52 -5.24
CA ALA A 188 -6.69 -17.30 -4.24
C ALA A 188 -8.05 -16.67 -3.91
N THR A 189 -8.09 -15.34 -3.74
CA THR A 189 -9.35 -14.59 -3.57
C THR A 189 -10.30 -14.84 -4.72
N ALA A 190 -9.87 -14.67 -5.97
CA ALA A 190 -10.75 -14.83 -7.13
C ALA A 190 -11.34 -16.25 -7.21
N ILE A 191 -10.49 -17.28 -7.04
CA ILE A 191 -10.93 -18.68 -7.10
C ILE A 191 -11.90 -19.00 -5.96
N SER A 192 -11.56 -18.63 -4.72
CA SER A 192 -12.41 -18.91 -3.55
C SER A 192 -13.72 -18.14 -3.59
N THR A 193 -13.72 -16.89 -4.08
CA THR A 193 -14.96 -16.11 -4.25
C THR A 193 -15.89 -16.75 -5.26
N LEU A 194 -15.36 -17.22 -6.40
CA LEU A 194 -16.16 -17.95 -7.38
C LEU A 194 -16.72 -19.24 -6.79
N ALA A 195 -15.89 -20.03 -6.11
CA ALA A 195 -16.33 -21.25 -5.45
C ALA A 195 -17.47 -20.98 -4.45
N LEU A 196 -17.30 -20.00 -3.57
CA LEU A 196 -18.34 -19.60 -2.60
C LEU A 196 -19.61 -19.08 -3.28
N LEU A 197 -19.52 -18.49 -4.48
CA LEU A 197 -20.69 -18.01 -5.19
C LEU A 197 -21.58 -19.16 -5.68
N PHE A 198 -20.98 -20.27 -6.12
CA PHE A 198 -21.67 -21.41 -6.74
C PHE A 198 -22.09 -22.53 -5.77
N ILE A 199 -21.58 -22.52 -4.53
CA ILE A 199 -22.04 -23.40 -3.44
C ILE A 199 -23.16 -22.71 -2.67
#